data_AF-A0A9E2L3K8-F1
#
_entry.id   AF-A0A9E2L3K8-F1
#
_cell.length_a   1.000
_cell.length_b   1.000
_cell.length_c   1.000
_cell.angle_alpha   90.00
_cell.angle_beta   90.00
_cell.angle_gamma   90.00
#
_symmetry.space_group_name_H-M   'P 1'
#
loop_
_entity.id
_entity.type
_entity.pdbx_description
1 polymer ?
#
loop_
_entity_poly.entity_id
_entity_poly.type
_entity_poly.pdbx_seq_one_letter_code
_entity_poly.pdbx_strand_id
1 'polypeptide(L)'
;MDQTLQSFDKFYSIVKKLRSPEGCPWDKKQTPESLRTPLVEEAFEAVDAINEENSSHVKEELGDVFLNALMIAQIYEETGDFSVTDMFQDVSDKLVRRHP
;
A
#
# COMPACT_ATOMS: atom_id res chain seq x y z
N MET A 1 21.63 2.90 7.12
CA MET A 1 20.36 3.16 6.41
C MET A 1 19.29 3.27 7.48
N ASP A 2 18.36 4.20 7.33
CA ASP A 2 17.24 4.37 8.27
C ASP A 2 16.43 3.05 8.39
N GLN A 3 16.08 2.66 9.62
CA GLN A 3 15.34 1.42 9.90
C GLN A 3 13.93 1.44 9.29
N THR A 4 13.33 2.63 9.20
CA THR A 4 12.03 2.82 8.57
C THR A 4 12.12 2.54 7.07
N LEU A 5 13.13 3.11 6.39
CA LEU A 5 13.37 2.85 4.97
C LEU A 5 13.63 1.35 4.69
N GLN A 6 14.36 0.66 5.56
CA GLN A 6 14.56 -0.80 5.43
C GLN A 6 13.25 -1.59 5.55
N SER A 7 12.35 -1.18 6.46
CA SER A 7 11.05 -1.81 6.63
C SER A 7 10.14 -1.59 5.41
N PHE A 8 10.14 -0.39 4.84
CA PHE A 8 9.43 -0.09 3.60
C PHE A 8 9.97 -0.89 2.41
N ASP A 9 11.30 -0.94 2.23
CA ASP A 9 11.94 -1.72 1.17
C ASP A 9 11.58 -3.21 1.27
N LYS A 10 11.62 -3.76 2.48
CA LYS A 10 11.19 -5.14 2.75
C LYS A 10 9.72 -5.35 2.37
N PHE A 11 8.83 -4.45 2.78
CA PHE A 11 7.40 -4.54 2.49
C PHE A 11 7.12 -4.48 0.98
N TYR A 12 7.69 -3.50 0.28
CA TYR A 12 7.60 -3.39 -1.18
C TYR A 12 8.12 -4.65 -1.88
N SER A 13 9.28 -5.15 -1.47
CA SER A 13 9.88 -6.36 -2.03
C SER A 13 8.99 -7.61 -1.84
N ILE A 14 8.27 -7.70 -0.71
CA ILE A 14 7.31 -8.79 -0.47
C ILE A 14 6.14 -8.69 -1.45
N VAL A 15 5.48 -7.52 -1.57
CA VAL A 15 4.34 -7.33 -2.49
C VAL A 15 4.76 -7.64 -3.92
N LYS A 16 5.90 -7.12 -4.36
CA LYS A 16 6.46 -7.41 -5.69
C LYS A 16 6.71 -8.90 -5.92
N LYS A 17 7.23 -9.60 -4.91
CA LYS A 17 7.46 -11.05 -4.99
C LYS A 17 6.15 -11.83 -5.05
N LEU A 18 5.15 -11.48 -4.25
CA LEU A 18 3.83 -12.13 -4.24
C LEU A 18 3.15 -12.01 -5.61
N ARG A 19 3.36 -10.90 -6.31
CA ARG A 19 2.84 -10.62 -7.65
C ARG A 19 3.68 -11.14 -8.82
N SER A 20 4.91 -11.57 -8.56
CA SER A 20 5.83 -12.06 -9.60
C SER A 20 5.32 -13.34 -10.31
N PRO A 21 5.92 -13.76 -11.44
CA PRO A 21 5.54 -15.00 -12.12
C PRO A 21 5.52 -16.23 -11.19
N GLU A 22 6.49 -16.31 -10.27
CA GLU A 22 6.65 -17.38 -9.26
C GLU A 22 5.95 -17.05 -7.92
N GLY A 23 5.12 -16.00 -7.91
CA GLY A 23 4.42 -15.50 -6.74
C GLY A 23 3.20 -16.33 -6.33
N CYS A 24 2.45 -15.82 -5.36
CA CYS A 24 1.29 -16.49 -4.81
C CYS A 24 0.13 -16.49 -5.83
N PRO A 25 -0.47 -17.65 -6.16
CA PRO A 25 -1.58 -17.72 -7.13
C PRO A 25 -2.82 -16.91 -6.73
N TRP A 26 -3.05 -16.68 -5.44
CA TRP A 26 -4.16 -15.85 -4.96
C TRP A 26 -3.88 -14.37 -5.19
N ASP A 27 -2.71 -13.88 -4.78
CA ASP A 27 -2.32 -12.48 -4.99
C ASP A 27 -2.27 -12.13 -6.47
N LYS A 28 -1.77 -13.05 -7.31
CA LYS A 28 -1.72 -12.91 -8.77
C LYS A 28 -3.09 -12.74 -9.44
N LYS A 29 -4.15 -13.25 -8.81
CA LYS A 29 -5.52 -13.15 -9.34
C LYS A 29 -6.24 -11.87 -8.94
N GLN A 30 -5.69 -11.11 -7.99
CA GLN A 30 -6.27 -9.83 -7.59
C GLN A 30 -6.27 -8.83 -8.74
N THR A 31 -7.28 -7.97 -8.78
CA THR A 31 -7.40 -6.83 -9.69
C THR A 31 -7.65 -5.56 -8.87
N PRO A 32 -7.49 -4.35 -9.45
CA PRO A 32 -7.84 -3.12 -8.76
C PRO A 32 -9.30 -3.14 -8.27
N GLU A 33 -10.20 -3.74 -9.04
CA GLU A 33 -11.62 -3.85 -8.68
C GLU A 33 -11.87 -4.84 -7.54
N SER A 34 -11.10 -5.92 -7.41
CA SER A 34 -11.23 -6.84 -6.28
C SER A 34 -10.67 -6.26 -4.98
N LEU A 35 -9.66 -5.40 -5.08
CA LEU A 35 -9.00 -4.77 -3.93
C LEU A 35 -9.66 -3.46 -3.47
N ARG A 36 -10.60 -2.89 -4.25
CA ARG A 36 -11.28 -1.64 -3.89
C ARG A 36 -12.07 -1.75 -2.58
N THR A 37 -12.70 -2.89 -2.35
CA THR A 37 -13.56 -3.14 -1.19
C THR A 37 -12.71 -3.27 0.07
N PRO A 38 -11.71 -4.19 0.15
CA PRO A 38 -10.87 -4.28 1.33
C PRO A 38 -10.14 -2.96 1.59
N LEU A 39 -9.63 -2.24 0.58
CA LEU A 39 -9.01 -0.92 0.79
C LEU A 39 -9.93 0.06 1.55
N VAL A 40 -11.23 0.07 1.23
CA VAL A 40 -12.20 0.95 1.91
C VAL A 40 -12.54 0.41 3.29
N GLU A 41 -12.70 -0.90 3.44
CA GLU A 41 -12.96 -1.56 4.72
C GLU A 41 -11.83 -1.28 5.72
N GLU A 42 -10.57 -1.53 5.38
CA GLU A 42 -9.44 -1.26 6.27
C GLU A 42 -9.30 0.23 6.61
N ALA A 43 -9.69 1.11 5.69
CA ALA A 43 -9.69 2.55 5.97
C ALA A 43 -10.77 2.93 7.01
N PHE A 44 -11.93 2.25 6.99
CA PHE A 44 -12.94 2.41 8.03
C PHE A 44 -12.48 1.78 9.35
N GLU A 45 -11.88 0.59 9.32
CA GLU A 45 -11.35 -0.07 10.51
C GLU A 45 -10.24 0.77 11.17
N ALA A 46 -9.36 1.39 10.37
CA ALA A 46 -8.36 2.33 10.88
C ALA A 46 -8.98 3.55 11.56
N VAL A 47 -10.07 4.12 11.01
CA VAL A 47 -10.79 5.25 11.61
C VAL A 47 -11.45 4.84 12.92
N ASP A 48 -12.09 3.67 12.96
CA ASP A 48 -12.73 3.15 14.17
C ASP A 48 -11.69 2.86 15.26
N ALA A 49 -10.56 2.26 14.90
CA ALA A 49 -9.44 2.04 15.81
C ALA A 49 -8.88 3.35 16.40
N ILE A 50 -8.84 4.43 15.62
CA ILE A 50 -8.46 5.77 16.11
C ILE A 50 -9.50 6.29 17.10
N ASN A 51 -10.79 6.18 16.79
CA ASN A 51 -11.88 6.63 17.66
C ASN A 51 -11.90 5.87 19.00
N GLU A 52 -11.48 4.62 18.99
CA GLU A 52 -11.34 3.76 20.18
C GLU A 52 -10.04 4.00 20.96
N GLU A 53 -9.17 4.91 20.50
CA GLU A 53 -7.83 5.16 21.05
C GLU A 53 -6.97 3.88 21.12
N ASN A 54 -7.25 2.89 20.27
CA ASN A 54 -6.58 1.59 20.28
C ASN A 54 -5.36 1.60 19.36
N SER A 55 -4.23 2.10 19.88
CA SER A 55 -2.98 2.23 19.11
C SER A 55 -2.46 0.92 18.49
N SER A 56 -2.76 -0.25 19.06
CA SER A 56 -2.34 -1.53 18.48
C SER A 56 -3.12 -1.83 17.22
N HIS A 57 -4.43 -1.61 17.26
CA HIS A 57 -5.35 -1.81 16.14
C HIS A 57 -5.08 -0.78 15.04
N VAL A 58 -4.87 0.49 15.39
CA VAL A 58 -4.48 1.54 14.42
C VAL A 58 -3.24 1.15 13.61
N LYS A 59 -2.24 0.54 14.28
CA LYS A 59 -1.01 0.11 13.60
C LYS A 59 -1.26 -1.05 12.63
N GLU A 60 -2.17 -1.96 12.96
CA GLU A 60 -2.58 -3.09 12.11
C GLU A 60 -3.29 -2.56 10.88
N GLU A 61 -4.37 -1.80 11.08
CA GLU A 61 -5.22 -1.32 9.99
C GLU A 61 -4.52 -0.34 9.05
N LEU A 62 -3.65 0.54 9.57
CA LEU A 62 -2.82 1.37 8.68
C LEU A 62 -1.89 0.51 7.82
N GLY A 63 -1.37 -0.60 8.35
CA GLY A 63 -0.60 -1.57 7.61
C GLY A 63 -1.40 -2.21 6.48
N ASP A 64 -2.65 -2.58 6.74
CA ASP A 64 -3.53 -3.22 5.75
C ASP A 64 -4.04 -2.24 4.69
N VAL A 65 -4.26 -0.97 5.05
CA VAL A 65 -4.46 0.12 4.07
C VAL A 65 -3.25 0.23 3.15
N PHE A 66 -2.02 0.23 3.69
CA PHE A 66 -0.80 0.26 2.86
C PHE A 66 -0.66 -0.99 1.98
N LEU A 67 -1.00 -2.18 2.50
CA LEU A 67 -0.99 -3.43 1.73
C LEU A 67 -1.91 -3.35 0.52
N ASN A 68 -3.16 -3.00 0.73
CA ASN A 68 -4.15 -2.91 -0.34
C ASN A 68 -3.77 -1.82 -1.36
N ALA A 69 -3.34 -0.64 -0.90
CA ALA A 69 -2.92 0.45 -1.78
C ALA A 69 -1.69 0.07 -2.62
N LEU A 70 -0.68 -0.57 -2.01
CA LEU A 70 0.54 -0.95 -2.72
C LEU A 70 0.29 -2.12 -3.68
N MET A 71 -0.58 -3.06 -3.34
CA MET A 71 -0.99 -4.14 -4.25
C MET A 71 -1.67 -3.59 -5.51
N ILE A 72 -2.57 -2.60 -5.35
CA ILE A 72 -3.20 -1.92 -6.49
C ILE A 72 -2.15 -1.20 -7.35
N ALA A 73 -1.25 -0.44 -6.72
CA ALA A 73 -0.19 0.27 -7.45
C ALA A 73 0.75 -0.70 -8.19
N GLN A 74 1.08 -1.84 -7.59
CA GLN A 74 1.88 -2.89 -8.22
C GLN A 74 1.18 -3.48 -9.45
N ILE A 75 -0.15 -3.63 -9.42
CA ILE A 75 -0.92 -4.11 -10.57
C ILE A 75 -0.89 -3.09 -11.73
N TYR A 76 -1.01 -1.80 -11.44
CA TYR A 76 -0.85 -0.74 -12.46
C TYR A 76 0.58 -0.66 -13.02
N GLU A 77 1.59 -0.97 -12.20
CA GLU A 77 2.97 -1.09 -12.67
C GLU A 77 3.15 -2.27 -13.64
N GLU A 78 2.45 -3.38 -13.39
CA GLU A 78 2.46 -4.55 -14.29
C GLU A 78 1.79 -4.29 -15.65
N THR A 79 0.78 -3.42 -15.70
CA THR A 79 0.11 -3.02 -16.95
C THR A 79 0.83 -1.89 -17.69
N GLY A 80 1.81 -1.26 -17.05
CA GLY A 80 2.59 -0.16 -17.61
C GLY A 80 1.87 1.19 -17.59
N ASP A 81 0.81 1.33 -16.79
CA ASP A 81 0.05 2.58 -16.67
C ASP A 81 0.79 3.63 -15.84
N PHE A 82 1.35 3.22 -14.69
CA PHE A 82 2.28 4.00 -13.87
C PHE A 82 3.06 3.08 -12.92
N SER A 83 4.24 3.51 -12.44
CA SER A 83 5.02 2.77 -11.45
C SER A 83 4.73 3.20 -10.01
N VAL A 84 5.04 2.33 -9.04
CA VAL A 84 5.03 2.69 -7.62
C VAL A 84 5.94 3.89 -7.34
N THR A 85 7.04 4.03 -8.10
CA THR A 85 7.93 5.19 -8.02
C THR A 85 7.22 6.48 -8.43
N ASP A 86 6.49 6.47 -9.55
CA ASP A 86 5.75 7.64 -10.03
C ASP A 86 4.72 8.09 -8.99
N MET A 87 3.98 7.14 -8.40
CA MET A 87 3.01 7.41 -7.33
C MET A 87 3.64 8.12 -6.12
N PHE A 88 4.79 7.63 -5.62
CA PHE A 88 5.47 8.24 -4.48
C PHE A 88 6.11 9.59 -4.82
N GLN A 89 6.63 9.75 -6.03
CA GLN A 89 7.19 11.02 -6.49
C GLN A 89 6.10 12.09 -6.57
N ASP A 90 4.95 11.77 -7.16
CA ASP A 90 3.83 12.69 -7.31
C ASP A 90 3.28 13.18 -5.97
N VAL A 91 3.10 12.29 -4.99
CA VAL A 91 2.64 12.69 -3.65
C VAL A 91 3.70 13.52 -2.91
N SER A 92 4.98 13.19 -3.07
CA SER A 92 6.09 13.93 -2.44
C SER A 92 6.20 15.34 -3.00
N ASP A 93 6.20 15.49 -4.32
CA ASP A 93 6.25 16.80 -4.99
C ASP A 93 5.03 17.65 -4.66
N LYS A 94 3.85 17.03 -4.57
CA LYS A 94 2.64 17.68 -4.09
C LYS A 94 2.77 18.19 -2.66
N LEU A 95 3.40 17.43 -1.76
CA LEU A 95 3.60 17.83 -0.37
C LEU A 95 4.59 19.00 -0.26
N VAL A 96 5.73 18.93 -0.94
CA VAL A 96 6.74 20.01 -0.98
C VAL A 96 6.12 21.29 -1.53
N ARG A 97 5.38 21.21 -2.64
CA ARG A 97 4.69 22.37 -3.24
C ARG A 97 3.67 23.03 -2.29
N ARG A 98 3.03 22.26 -1.41
CA ARG A 98 1.99 22.75 -0.48
C ARG A 98 2.54 23.28 0.84
N HIS A 99 3.83 23.06 1.13
CA HIS A 99 4.47 23.43 2.39
C HIS A 99 5.85 24.06 2.12
N PRO A 100 5.91 25.31 1.60
CA PRO A 100 7.15 26.02 1.38
C PRO A 100 7.86 26.45 2.68
#